data_AF-A0A9D5IZU4-F1
#
_entry.id   AF-A0A9D5IZU4-F1
#
_cell.length_a   1.000
_cell.length_b   1.000
_cell.length_c   1.000
_cell.angle_alpha   90.00
_cell.angle_beta   90.00
_cell.angle_gamma   90.00
#
_symmetry.space_group_name_H-M   'P 1'
#
loop_
_entity.id
_entity.type
_entity.pdbx_description
1 polymer ?
#
loop_
_entity_poly.entity_id
_entity_poly.type
_entity_poly.pdbx_seq_one_letter_code
_entity_poly.pdbx_strand_id
1 'polypeptide(L)'
;MRRIFLVSFLAILTISPIQTRYWSSDEGELEISPFPDTNWTVLEPLSFSKMDFGIDTDCVAYENEKIEIKDCLGESHPTKWKSPDEWNVTEAILADLNRDDRNELVMVVWRAFKPWPIDKFLPHGGRINSFQDRKGMSCHLILVGWDGKKYRELWAGSSLIDPIFDIRAADLDQDDNQELVALEGQYDSTNQSGAITVWEWSGFGFRLQDRVEGKFSNYAIVSANQKVWILSE
;
A
#
# COMPACT_ATOMS: atom_id res chain seq x y z
N MET A 1 -13.48 -25.19 61.18
CA MET A 1 -13.27 -26.14 60.08
C MET A 1 -14.02 -25.61 58.85
N ARG A 2 -13.28 -25.09 57.85
CA ARG A 2 -13.54 -25.11 56.40
C ARG A 2 -14.84 -24.48 55.82
N ARG A 3 -14.72 -23.34 55.12
CA ARG A 3 -15.49 -22.95 53.90
C ARG A 3 -14.61 -22.05 53.02
N ILE A 4 -13.83 -22.66 52.13
CA ILE A 4 -14.05 -22.76 50.66
C ILE A 4 -13.86 -21.40 49.96
N PHE A 5 -12.69 -21.28 49.31
CA PHE A 5 -12.36 -20.28 48.29
C PHE A 5 -13.37 -20.35 47.13
N LEU A 6 -13.91 -19.21 46.71
CA LEU A 6 -14.53 -19.07 45.39
C LEU A 6 -13.51 -18.40 44.48
N VAL A 7 -12.96 -19.19 43.56
CA VAL A 7 -12.09 -18.76 42.46
C VAL A 7 -12.97 -18.40 41.28
N SER A 8 -12.67 -17.23 40.69
CA SER A 8 -12.65 -16.89 39.25
C SER A 8 -13.65 -17.59 38.33
N PHE A 9 -14.59 -16.82 37.75
CA PHE A 9 -15.10 -17.03 36.38
C PHE A 9 -15.95 -15.83 35.90
N LEU A 10 -15.44 -14.60 35.91
CA LEU A 10 -16.19 -13.44 35.39
C LEU A 10 -15.35 -12.43 34.59
N ALA A 11 -14.22 -12.87 34.03
CA ALA A 11 -13.28 -11.99 33.33
C ALA A 11 -13.00 -12.42 31.87
N ILE A 12 -13.97 -13.06 31.18
CA ILE A 12 -13.81 -13.48 29.76
C ILE A 12 -14.95 -12.95 28.86
N LEU A 13 -15.67 -11.89 29.26
CA LEU A 13 -16.74 -11.29 28.42
C LEU A 13 -16.50 -9.82 28.03
N THR A 14 -15.29 -9.29 28.20
CA THR A 14 -14.92 -7.93 27.75
C THR A 14 -13.94 -7.95 26.58
N ILE A 15 -14.01 -8.96 25.71
CA ILE A 15 -13.43 -8.85 24.38
C ILE A 15 -14.44 -8.01 23.60
N SER A 16 -14.22 -6.70 23.53
CA SER A 16 -14.97 -5.85 22.59
C SER A 16 -14.89 -6.52 21.22
N PRO A 17 -16.01 -6.84 20.56
CA PRO A 17 -15.95 -7.38 19.22
C PRO A 17 -15.23 -6.35 18.36
N ILE A 18 -14.22 -6.81 17.61
CA ILE A 18 -13.60 -6.06 16.53
C ILE A 18 -14.76 -5.54 15.66
N GLN A 19 -14.90 -4.22 15.58
CA GLN A 19 -15.98 -3.61 14.82
C GLN A 19 -15.55 -3.55 13.36
N THR A 20 -15.95 -4.56 12.61
CA THR A 20 -15.85 -4.56 11.16
C THR A 20 -16.63 -3.37 10.59
N ARG A 21 -15.98 -2.53 9.77
CA ARG A 21 -16.60 -1.39 9.10
C ARG A 21 -16.44 -1.50 7.60
N TYR A 22 -17.41 -0.95 6.89
CA TYR A 22 -17.44 -0.89 5.43
C TYR A 22 -17.48 0.56 5.02
N TRP A 23 -16.60 0.92 4.09
CA TRP A 23 -16.45 2.28 3.60
C TRP A 23 -16.72 2.25 2.10
N SER A 24 -17.66 3.06 1.64
CA SER A 24 -17.82 3.37 0.22
C SER A 24 -17.15 4.70 -0.06
N SER A 25 -16.65 4.89 -1.28
CA SER A 25 -16.21 6.20 -1.75
C SER A 25 -17.27 6.84 -2.64
N ASP A 26 -17.48 8.14 -2.47
CA ASP A 26 -18.22 8.99 -3.39
C ASP A 26 -17.38 10.25 -3.63
N GLU A 27 -16.99 10.50 -4.88
CA GLU A 27 -16.09 11.60 -5.28
C GLU A 27 -14.81 11.71 -4.39
N GLY A 28 -14.25 10.57 -3.99
CA GLY A 28 -13.04 10.48 -3.17
C GLY A 28 -13.24 10.57 -1.65
N GLU A 29 -14.43 10.89 -1.15
CA GLU A 29 -14.72 10.91 0.30
C GLU A 29 -15.18 9.52 0.77
N LEU A 30 -14.69 9.03 1.92
CA LEU A 30 -15.08 7.75 2.50
C LEU A 30 -16.22 7.92 3.50
N GLU A 31 -17.33 7.22 3.23
CA GLU A 31 -18.48 7.17 4.12
C GLU A 31 -18.72 5.75 4.65
N ILE A 32 -19.15 5.65 5.90
CA ILE A 32 -19.58 4.37 6.47
C ILE A 32 -20.84 3.92 5.73
N SER A 33 -20.75 2.79 5.06
CA SER A 33 -21.85 2.17 4.31
C SER A 33 -22.38 0.94 5.06
N PRO A 34 -23.69 0.64 4.97
CA PRO A 34 -24.17 -0.70 5.28
C PRO A 34 -23.51 -1.72 4.34
N PHE A 35 -23.32 -2.94 4.84
CA PHE A 35 -22.75 -4.02 4.06
C PHE A 35 -23.73 -4.50 2.98
N PRO A 36 -23.29 -4.84 1.75
CA PRO A 36 -24.14 -5.54 0.80
C PRO A 36 -24.59 -6.90 1.35
N ASP A 37 -25.90 -7.08 1.48
CA ASP A 37 -26.50 -8.24 2.16
C ASP A 37 -26.20 -9.61 1.50
N THR A 38 -25.81 -9.66 0.20
CA THR A 38 -25.45 -10.93 -0.48
C THR A 38 -24.50 -10.72 -1.68
N ASN A 39 -23.76 -11.78 -2.02
CA ASN A 39 -22.93 -11.94 -3.23
C ASN A 39 -21.76 -10.95 -3.39
N TRP A 40 -21.02 -10.73 -2.30
CA TRP A 40 -19.77 -9.99 -2.34
C TRP A 40 -18.57 -10.92 -2.55
N THR A 41 -17.49 -10.38 -3.09
CA THR A 41 -16.19 -11.06 -3.22
C THR A 41 -15.07 -10.12 -2.79
N VAL A 42 -13.99 -10.69 -2.25
CA VAL A 42 -12.74 -9.94 -2.05
C VAL A 42 -12.08 -9.70 -3.41
N LEU A 43 -11.63 -8.47 -3.64
CA LEU A 43 -10.78 -8.12 -4.78
C LEU A 43 -9.32 -8.33 -4.36
N GLU A 44 -8.77 -9.46 -4.78
CA GLU A 44 -7.36 -9.77 -4.57
C GLU A 44 -6.48 -8.91 -5.49
N PRO A 45 -5.25 -8.55 -5.07
CA PRO A 45 -4.28 -7.90 -5.94
C PRO A 45 -4.05 -8.70 -7.23
N LEU A 46 -3.84 -7.98 -8.32
CA LEU A 46 -3.50 -8.60 -9.61
C LEU A 46 -2.23 -9.45 -9.49
N SER A 47 -2.27 -10.65 -10.07
CA SER A 47 -1.07 -11.49 -10.20
C SER A 47 -0.02 -10.77 -11.03
N PHE A 48 1.26 -10.86 -10.64
CA PHE A 48 2.36 -10.26 -11.41
C PHE A 48 2.46 -10.70 -12.88
N SER A 49 1.82 -11.81 -13.25
CA SER A 49 1.67 -12.24 -14.65
C SER A 49 0.84 -11.28 -15.51
N LYS A 50 0.13 -10.32 -14.90
CA LYS A 50 -0.70 -9.29 -15.54
C LYS A 50 0.02 -7.96 -15.73
N MET A 51 1.31 -7.86 -15.39
CA MET A 51 2.05 -6.62 -15.60
C MET A 51 2.12 -6.34 -17.10
N ASP A 52 2.03 -5.07 -17.47
CA ASP A 52 2.20 -4.66 -18.86
C ASP A 52 3.68 -4.64 -19.22
N PHE A 53 4.18 -5.85 -19.51
CA PHE A 53 5.55 -6.05 -19.97
C PHE A 53 5.74 -5.46 -21.36
N GLY A 54 6.91 -4.87 -21.60
CA GLY A 54 7.28 -4.49 -22.96
C GLY A 54 7.56 -5.68 -23.88
N ILE A 55 7.79 -6.86 -23.29
CA ILE A 55 8.19 -8.09 -23.96
C ILE A 55 7.45 -9.26 -23.29
N ASP A 56 6.73 -10.04 -24.09
CA ASP A 56 5.82 -11.12 -23.62
C ASP A 56 6.49 -12.23 -22.80
N THR A 57 7.82 -12.35 -22.87
CA THR A 57 8.58 -13.38 -22.14
C THR A 57 9.00 -12.94 -20.75
N ASP A 58 8.77 -11.68 -20.40
CA ASP A 58 9.18 -11.13 -19.11
C ASP A 58 8.25 -11.56 -17.98
N CYS A 59 8.82 -11.69 -16.78
CA CYS A 59 8.06 -11.89 -15.58
C CYS A 59 8.73 -11.23 -14.37
N VAL A 60 7.93 -11.03 -13.31
CA VAL A 60 8.39 -10.50 -12.02
C VAL A 60 8.71 -11.67 -11.09
N ALA A 61 9.84 -11.57 -10.40
CA ALA A 61 10.16 -12.37 -9.22
C ALA A 61 10.20 -11.46 -8.00
N TYR A 62 9.46 -11.81 -6.94
CA TYR A 62 9.49 -11.13 -5.66
C TYR A 62 9.92 -12.10 -4.57
N GLU A 63 11.15 -11.95 -4.08
CA GLU A 63 11.75 -12.86 -3.11
C GLU A 63 12.63 -12.06 -2.14
N ASN A 64 12.58 -12.38 -0.85
CA ASN A 64 13.43 -11.77 0.18
C ASN A 64 13.42 -10.23 0.17
N GLU A 65 12.22 -9.62 0.07
CA GLU A 65 12.05 -8.15 0.03
C GLU A 65 12.74 -7.47 -1.18
N LYS A 66 12.96 -8.22 -2.26
CA LYS A 66 13.57 -7.72 -3.51
C LYS A 66 12.72 -8.10 -4.71
N ILE A 67 12.61 -7.18 -5.66
CA ILE A 67 11.92 -7.44 -6.92
C ILE A 67 12.90 -7.43 -8.08
N GLU A 68 12.75 -8.41 -8.97
CA GLU A 68 13.45 -8.50 -10.24
C GLU A 68 12.44 -8.69 -11.37
N ILE A 69 12.66 -7.98 -12.48
CA ILE A 69 12.01 -8.24 -13.76
C ILE A 69 13.05 -8.91 -14.64
N LYS A 70 12.74 -10.10 -15.15
CA LYS A 70 13.65 -10.92 -15.95
C LYS A 70 12.92 -11.58 -17.11
N ASP A 71 13.67 -12.00 -18.11
CA ASP A 71 13.13 -12.83 -19.19
C ASP A 71 12.96 -14.27 -18.68
N CYS A 72 11.72 -14.71 -18.51
CA CYS A 72 11.42 -15.99 -17.86
C CYS A 72 11.37 -17.16 -18.82
N LEU A 73 11.50 -16.93 -20.13
CA LEU A 73 11.59 -17.97 -21.15
C LEU A 73 12.96 -18.03 -21.83
N GLY A 74 13.81 -17.01 -21.70
CA GLY A 74 15.18 -17.01 -22.18
C GLY A 74 16.09 -17.99 -21.42
N GLU A 75 17.02 -18.65 -22.12
CA GLU A 75 17.88 -19.72 -21.56
C GLU A 75 18.70 -19.30 -20.33
N SER A 76 19.08 -18.02 -20.22
CA SER A 76 19.89 -17.48 -19.11
C SER A 76 19.10 -16.65 -18.10
N HIS A 77 17.79 -16.52 -18.29
CA HIS A 77 16.91 -15.65 -17.52
C HIS A 77 17.48 -14.26 -17.18
N PRO A 78 17.94 -13.49 -18.18
CA PRO A 78 18.63 -12.22 -17.93
C PRO A 78 17.74 -11.24 -17.17
N THR A 79 18.28 -10.67 -16.09
CA THR A 79 17.65 -9.58 -15.34
C THR A 79 17.60 -8.33 -16.20
N LYS A 80 16.38 -7.81 -16.41
CA LYS A 80 16.13 -6.57 -17.16
C LYS A 80 15.98 -5.36 -16.25
N TRP A 81 15.51 -5.59 -15.03
CA TRP A 81 15.49 -4.59 -13.95
C TRP A 81 15.49 -5.28 -12.60
N LYS A 82 16.04 -4.62 -11.59
CA LYS A 82 16.09 -5.10 -10.22
C LYS A 82 15.97 -3.93 -9.26
N SER A 83 15.20 -4.10 -8.18
CA SER A 83 15.17 -3.17 -7.06
C SER A 83 16.58 -3.06 -6.45
N PRO A 84 17.13 -1.85 -6.25
CA PRO A 84 18.46 -1.66 -5.68
C PRO A 84 18.75 -2.47 -4.40
N ASP A 85 20.01 -2.83 -4.21
CA ASP A 85 20.43 -3.71 -3.11
C ASP A 85 20.21 -3.07 -1.73
N GLU A 86 20.11 -1.74 -1.64
CA GLU A 86 19.80 -1.01 -0.41
C GLU A 86 18.31 -0.79 -0.14
N TRP A 87 17.42 -1.27 -1.01
CA TRP A 87 15.95 -1.15 -0.85
C TRP A 87 15.34 -2.40 -0.23
N ASN A 88 14.52 -2.26 0.79
CA ASN A 88 13.65 -3.36 1.24
C ASN A 88 12.25 -3.09 0.70
N VAL A 89 11.83 -3.88 -0.28
CA VAL A 89 10.46 -3.85 -0.81
C VAL A 89 9.60 -4.65 0.15
N THR A 90 8.66 -4.00 0.83
CA THR A 90 7.79 -4.67 1.83
C THR A 90 6.44 -5.04 1.24
N GLU A 91 5.89 -4.20 0.35
CA GLU A 91 4.64 -4.46 -0.36
C GLU A 91 4.83 -4.23 -1.86
N ALA A 92 4.12 -5.02 -2.67
CA ALA A 92 4.08 -4.83 -4.11
C ALA A 92 2.78 -5.35 -4.72
N ILE A 93 2.15 -4.52 -5.55
CA ILE A 93 0.95 -4.85 -6.31
C ILE A 93 1.13 -4.41 -7.77
N LEU A 94 0.25 -4.89 -8.64
CA LEU A 94 0.07 -4.29 -9.96
C LEU A 94 -1.19 -3.44 -10.00
N ALA A 95 -1.06 -2.25 -10.58
CA ALA A 95 -2.16 -1.31 -10.78
C ALA A 95 -1.77 -0.25 -11.82
N ASP A 96 -2.76 0.27 -12.53
CA ASP A 96 -2.60 1.48 -13.34
C ASP A 96 -2.92 2.68 -12.45
N LEU A 97 -1.92 3.14 -11.71
CA LEU A 97 -2.10 4.30 -10.84
C LEU A 97 -1.74 5.60 -11.55
N ASN A 98 -0.95 5.57 -12.62
CA ASN A 98 -0.57 6.80 -13.32
C ASN A 98 -1.53 7.20 -14.45
N ARG A 99 -2.54 6.35 -14.71
CA ARG A 99 -3.64 6.54 -15.67
C ARG A 99 -3.14 6.58 -17.12
N ASP A 100 -2.26 5.65 -17.47
CA ASP A 100 -1.75 5.49 -18.85
C ASP A 100 -2.23 4.22 -19.56
N ASP A 101 -3.27 3.57 -19.00
CA ASP A 101 -3.88 2.32 -19.44
C ASP A 101 -2.94 1.11 -19.34
N ARG A 102 -1.96 1.16 -18.43
CA ARG A 102 -1.00 0.08 -18.19
C ARG A 102 -0.79 -0.15 -16.70
N ASN A 103 -0.63 -1.41 -16.34
CA ASN A 103 -0.32 -1.79 -14.97
C ASN A 103 1.17 -1.61 -14.69
N GLU A 104 1.47 -0.77 -13.70
CA GLU A 104 2.79 -0.66 -13.11
C GLU A 104 2.99 -1.64 -11.96
N LEU A 105 4.25 -1.91 -11.67
CA LEU A 105 4.65 -2.40 -10.37
C LEU A 105 4.66 -1.25 -9.36
N VAL A 106 3.66 -1.26 -8.47
CA VAL A 106 3.54 -0.34 -7.34
C VAL A 106 4.23 -0.96 -6.14
N MET A 107 5.21 -0.28 -5.55
CA MET A 107 5.99 -0.83 -4.43
C MET A 107 6.01 0.11 -3.24
N VAL A 108 5.92 -0.48 -2.04
CA VAL A 108 6.34 0.17 -0.79
C VAL A 108 7.78 -0.21 -0.51
N VAL A 109 8.64 0.80 -0.40
CA VAL A 109 10.09 0.64 -0.30
C VAL A 109 10.62 1.34 0.94
N TRP A 110 11.39 0.60 1.74
CA TRP A 110 12.20 1.13 2.83
C TRP A 110 13.65 1.24 2.42
N ARG A 111 14.24 2.44 2.57
CA ARG A 111 15.65 2.69 2.27
C ARG A 111 16.21 3.78 3.17
N ALA A 112 17.53 3.93 3.20
CA ALA A 112 18.17 5.00 3.96
C ALA A 112 17.64 6.37 3.54
N PHE A 113 17.23 7.16 4.52
CA PHE A 113 16.69 8.51 4.34
C PHE A 113 17.68 9.41 3.62
N LYS A 114 17.18 10.22 2.69
CA LYS A 114 17.94 11.26 2.01
C LYS A 114 17.13 12.55 2.01
N PRO A 115 17.65 13.65 2.58
CA PRO A 115 16.97 14.95 2.49
C PRO A 115 16.95 15.42 1.04
N TRP A 116 15.99 16.30 0.72
CA TRP A 116 15.97 16.89 -0.62
C TRP A 116 17.21 17.73 -0.87
N PRO A 117 17.77 17.73 -2.10
CA PRO A 117 18.96 18.53 -2.41
C PRO A 117 18.80 20.01 -2.03
N ILE A 118 17.61 20.57 -2.21
CA ILE A 118 17.29 21.97 -1.90
C ILE A 118 17.26 22.27 -0.39
N ASP A 119 16.98 21.26 0.43
CA ASP A 119 16.88 21.44 1.89
C ASP A 119 18.24 21.78 2.52
N LYS A 120 19.35 21.51 1.82
CA LYS A 120 20.71 21.92 2.22
C LYS A 120 20.88 23.44 2.36
N PHE A 121 20.00 24.22 1.75
CA PHE A 121 20.04 25.68 1.76
C PHE A 121 19.01 26.30 2.72
N LEU A 122 18.25 25.49 3.46
CA LEU A 122 17.24 25.97 4.40
C LEU A 122 17.84 26.13 5.81
N PRO A 123 17.66 27.29 6.49
CA PRO A 123 18.26 27.55 7.80
C PRO A 123 17.66 26.72 8.94
N HIS A 124 16.47 26.13 8.76
CA HIS A 124 15.74 25.38 9.78
C HIS A 124 15.63 23.88 9.49
N GLY A 125 16.49 23.34 8.62
CA GLY A 125 16.46 21.94 8.22
C GLY A 125 15.45 21.65 7.11
N GLY A 126 15.48 20.41 6.62
CA GLY A 126 14.67 19.97 5.50
C GLY A 126 13.21 19.68 5.86
N ARG A 127 12.31 19.90 4.90
CA ARG A 127 10.85 19.76 5.08
C ARG A 127 10.42 18.34 5.46
N ILE A 128 11.24 17.36 5.12
CA ILE A 128 11.01 15.92 5.35
C ILE A 128 12.00 15.30 6.34
N ASN A 129 12.77 16.11 7.08
CA ASN A 129 13.87 15.61 7.92
C ASN A 129 13.44 14.63 9.04
N SER A 130 12.16 14.67 9.44
CA SER A 130 11.56 13.76 10.42
C SER A 130 10.86 12.55 9.79
N PHE A 131 10.90 12.37 8.46
CA PHE A 131 10.17 11.32 7.76
C PHE A 131 11.02 10.05 7.64
N GLN A 132 11.47 9.55 8.79
CA GLN A 132 12.34 8.39 8.93
C GLN A 132 12.24 7.82 10.34
N ASP A 133 12.54 6.53 10.48
CA ASP A 133 12.63 5.88 11.79
C ASP A 133 13.91 6.27 12.55
N ARG A 134 14.02 5.79 13.79
CA ARG A 134 15.22 5.97 14.63
C ARG A 134 16.51 5.36 14.05
N LYS A 135 16.42 4.49 13.04
CA LYS A 135 17.57 3.90 12.34
C LYS A 135 17.95 4.69 11.08
N GLY A 136 17.19 5.74 10.74
CA GLY A 136 17.40 6.54 9.55
C GLY A 136 16.87 5.90 8.27
N MET A 137 15.88 5.00 8.39
CA MET A 137 15.18 4.41 7.25
C MET A 137 13.88 5.16 6.99
N SER A 138 13.59 5.45 5.72
CA SER A 138 12.35 6.09 5.31
C SER A 138 11.55 5.21 4.36
N CYS A 139 10.23 5.31 4.47
CA CYS A 139 9.25 4.62 3.64
C CYS A 139 8.94 5.46 2.39
N HIS A 140 8.76 4.80 1.25
CA HIS A 140 8.47 5.42 -0.05
C HIS A 140 7.46 4.58 -0.82
N LEU A 141 6.64 5.23 -1.63
CA LEU A 141 5.90 4.58 -2.71
C LEU A 141 6.64 4.81 -4.03
N ILE A 142 6.78 3.77 -4.85
CA ILE A 142 7.52 3.83 -6.13
C ILE A 142 6.74 3.07 -7.20
N LEU A 143 6.64 3.67 -8.40
CA LEU A 143 6.06 3.06 -9.59
C LEU A 143 7.18 2.66 -10.55
N VAL A 144 7.22 1.38 -10.92
CA VAL A 144 8.14 0.85 -11.93
C VAL A 144 7.34 0.24 -13.07
N GLY A 145 7.72 0.56 -14.29
CA GLY A 145 7.04 0.06 -15.49
C GLY A 145 7.90 0.20 -16.73
N TRP A 146 7.32 -0.20 -17.86
CA TRP A 146 7.98 -0.16 -19.16
C TRP A 146 7.81 1.21 -19.83
N ASP A 147 8.92 1.90 -20.12
CA ASP A 147 8.88 3.23 -20.74
C ASP A 147 8.85 3.23 -22.28
N GLY A 148 8.64 2.06 -22.88
CA GLY A 148 8.77 1.85 -24.33
C GLY A 148 10.13 1.29 -24.77
N LYS A 149 11.16 1.35 -23.91
CA LYS A 149 12.52 0.86 -24.22
C LYS A 149 13.13 -0.01 -23.14
N LYS A 150 12.85 0.29 -21.87
CA LYS A 150 13.34 -0.46 -20.72
C LYS A 150 12.38 -0.30 -19.53
N TYR A 151 12.52 -1.19 -18.56
CA TYR A 151 11.91 -0.98 -17.26
C TYR A 151 12.68 0.10 -16.49
N ARG A 152 11.94 1.01 -15.87
CA ARG A 152 12.50 2.05 -15.01
C ARG A 152 11.49 2.50 -13.96
N GLU A 153 11.99 3.26 -12.99
CA GLU A 153 11.15 4.09 -12.13
C GLU A 153 10.40 5.10 -13.01
N LEU A 154 9.09 4.92 -13.15
CA LEU A 154 8.21 5.86 -13.82
C LEU A 154 7.93 7.04 -12.90
N TRP A 155 7.76 6.75 -11.60
CA TRP A 155 7.63 7.74 -10.54
C TRP A 155 8.26 7.20 -9.25
N ALA A 156 8.89 8.08 -8.47
CA ALA A 156 9.45 7.74 -7.17
C ALA A 156 9.11 8.81 -6.13
N GLY A 157 8.33 8.42 -5.14
CA GLY A 157 7.94 9.27 -4.03
C GLY A 157 9.12 9.67 -3.15
N SER A 158 9.01 10.86 -2.56
CA SER A 158 9.88 11.25 -1.45
C SER A 158 9.56 10.42 -0.20
N SER A 159 10.36 10.57 0.85
CA SER A 159 10.06 9.92 2.14
C SER A 159 8.65 10.31 2.59
N LEU A 160 7.84 9.32 2.97
CA LEU A 160 6.47 9.53 3.45
C LEU A 160 6.48 9.94 4.92
N ILE A 161 5.55 10.83 5.29
CA ILE A 161 5.38 11.29 6.69
C ILE A 161 4.94 10.15 7.59
N ASP A 162 3.97 9.38 7.13
CA ASP A 162 3.41 8.19 7.77
C ASP A 162 3.83 6.98 6.91
N PRO A 163 4.55 5.98 7.44
CA PRO A 163 4.92 4.81 6.66
C PRO A 163 3.70 3.97 6.29
N ILE A 164 3.75 3.39 5.09
CA ILE A 164 2.73 2.47 4.58
C ILE A 164 3.07 1.04 5.01
N PHE A 165 2.06 0.29 5.43
CA PHE A 165 2.16 -1.12 5.83
C PHE A 165 1.41 -2.08 4.93
N ASP A 166 0.36 -1.63 4.22
CA ASP A 166 -0.36 -2.43 3.24
C ASP A 166 -0.95 -1.52 2.14
N ILE A 167 -1.00 -1.99 0.90
CA ILE A 167 -1.54 -1.26 -0.26
C ILE A 167 -2.49 -2.12 -1.10
N ARG A 168 -3.55 -1.48 -1.60
CA ARG A 168 -4.46 -2.03 -2.61
C ARG A 168 -4.78 -0.94 -3.62
N ALA A 169 -5.15 -1.34 -4.83
CA ALA A 169 -5.64 -0.44 -5.84
C ALA A 169 -7.01 -0.92 -6.32
N ALA A 170 -7.96 -0.01 -6.45
CA ALA A 170 -9.28 -0.29 -6.97
C ALA A 170 -9.92 1.01 -7.42
N ASP A 171 -10.80 0.91 -8.41
CA ASP A 171 -11.73 1.97 -8.79
C ASP A 171 -12.84 2.02 -7.73
N LEU A 172 -12.70 2.94 -6.78
CA LEU A 172 -13.58 3.01 -5.60
C LEU A 172 -14.87 3.76 -5.91
N ASP A 173 -14.81 4.78 -6.76
CA ASP A 173 -15.92 5.69 -7.09
C ASP A 173 -16.55 5.41 -8.46
N GLN A 174 -16.05 4.41 -9.20
CA GLN A 174 -16.51 3.97 -10.52
C GLN A 174 -16.30 5.02 -11.62
N ASP A 175 -15.18 5.75 -11.56
CA ASP A 175 -14.76 6.71 -12.59
C ASP A 175 -13.84 6.10 -13.68
N ASP A 176 -13.68 4.78 -13.68
CA ASP A 176 -12.77 3.97 -14.50
C ASP A 176 -11.27 4.16 -14.18
N ASN A 177 -10.90 4.96 -13.18
CA ASN A 177 -9.53 5.07 -12.68
C ASN A 177 -9.38 4.33 -11.34
N GLN A 178 -8.16 3.87 -11.06
CA GLN A 178 -7.88 3.23 -9.77
C GLN A 178 -7.35 4.24 -8.75
N GLU A 179 -7.89 4.18 -7.53
CA GLU A 179 -7.34 4.84 -6.36
C GLU A 179 -6.39 3.89 -5.63
N LEU A 180 -5.37 4.46 -4.99
CA LEU A 180 -4.52 3.75 -4.06
C LEU A 180 -5.14 3.84 -2.65
N VAL A 181 -5.47 2.68 -2.09
CA VAL A 181 -5.79 2.53 -0.67
C VAL A 181 -4.54 2.11 0.07
N ALA A 182 -4.24 2.76 1.19
CA ALA A 182 -3.08 2.44 2.02
C ALA A 182 -3.42 2.39 3.51
N LEU A 183 -2.85 1.39 4.20
CA LEU A 183 -2.76 1.38 5.66
C LEU A 183 -1.50 2.14 6.08
N GLU A 184 -1.68 3.33 6.65
CA GLU A 184 -0.59 4.21 7.07
C GLU A 184 -0.52 4.29 8.58
N GLY A 185 0.69 4.28 9.15
CA GLY A 185 0.86 4.39 10.59
C GLY A 185 2.01 5.30 10.97
N GLN A 186 2.73 4.94 12.03
CA GLN A 186 3.81 5.76 12.56
C GLN A 186 5.15 5.01 12.46
N TYR A 187 6.21 5.74 12.13
CA TYR A 187 7.56 5.24 12.29
C TYR A 187 7.78 4.78 13.73
N ASP A 188 8.59 3.73 13.90
CA ASP A 188 8.93 3.13 15.20
C ASP A 188 7.76 2.56 16.02
N SER A 189 6.54 2.52 15.46
CA SER A 189 5.43 1.80 16.08
C SER A 189 5.76 0.30 16.19
N THR A 190 5.43 -0.31 17.33
CA THR A 190 5.60 -1.75 17.53
C THR A 190 4.54 -2.58 16.79
N ASN A 191 3.45 -1.94 16.38
CA ASN A 191 2.34 -2.57 15.66
C ASN A 191 2.17 -1.85 14.33
N GLN A 192 2.05 -2.62 13.25
CA GLN A 192 1.73 -2.10 11.92
C GLN A 192 0.24 -1.78 11.85
N SER A 193 -0.16 -0.72 12.55
CA SER A 193 -1.54 -0.25 12.56
C SER A 193 -1.62 1.26 12.47
N GLY A 194 -2.76 1.75 12.00
CA GLY A 194 -3.00 3.18 11.87
C GLY A 194 -4.25 3.50 11.06
N ALA A 195 -4.15 4.54 10.25
CA ALA A 195 -5.23 5.09 9.45
C ALA A 195 -5.34 4.38 8.09
N ILE A 196 -6.57 4.32 7.57
CA ILE A 196 -6.80 3.98 6.17
C ILE A 196 -6.84 5.27 5.38
N THR A 197 -6.11 5.31 4.27
CA THR A 197 -6.00 6.48 3.40
C THR A 197 -6.32 6.11 1.96
N VAL A 198 -6.91 7.06 1.23
CA VAL A 198 -7.22 6.94 -0.19
C VAL A 198 -6.48 8.05 -0.93
N TRP A 199 -5.78 7.68 -1.98
CA TRP A 199 -4.96 8.58 -2.78
C TRP A 199 -5.34 8.45 -4.25
N GLU A 200 -5.47 9.59 -4.93
CA GLU A 200 -5.60 9.63 -6.38
C GLU A 200 -4.26 10.04 -7.00
N TRP A 201 -4.12 9.76 -8.29
CA TRP A 201 -3.06 10.36 -9.10
C TRP A 201 -3.46 11.72 -9.66
N SER A 202 -2.59 12.71 -9.48
CA SER A 202 -2.80 14.11 -9.89
C SER A 202 -2.09 14.50 -11.20
N GLY A 203 -1.46 13.55 -11.91
CA GLY A 203 -0.64 13.81 -13.08
C GLY A 203 0.85 14.08 -12.78
N PHE A 204 1.21 14.33 -11.52
CA PHE A 204 2.61 14.46 -11.07
C PHE A 204 2.97 13.50 -9.93
N GLY A 205 1.99 13.15 -9.10
CA GLY A 205 2.16 12.36 -7.89
C GLY A 205 0.81 12.08 -7.27
N PHE A 206 0.83 11.49 -6.09
CA PHE A 206 -0.39 11.15 -5.36
C PHE A 206 -0.92 12.33 -4.54
N ARG A 207 -2.24 12.53 -4.58
CA ARG A 207 -2.98 13.49 -3.75
C ARG A 207 -3.91 12.71 -2.83
N LEU A 208 -3.84 13.01 -1.52
CA LEU A 208 -4.74 12.44 -0.53
C LEU A 208 -6.17 12.90 -0.85
N GLN A 209 -7.09 11.95 -1.02
CA GLN A 209 -8.52 12.22 -1.07
C GLN A 209 -9.09 12.26 0.33
N ASP A 210 -8.91 11.15 1.07
CA ASP A 210 -9.49 11.00 2.39
C ASP A 210 -8.63 10.13 3.30
N ARG A 211 -8.84 10.31 4.61
CA ARG A 211 -8.17 9.61 5.68
C ARG A 211 -9.17 9.27 6.78
N VAL A 212 -9.33 7.98 7.02
CA VAL A 212 -10.05 7.45 8.17
C VAL A 212 -9.06 7.18 9.30
N GLU A 213 -9.08 8.04 10.31
CA GLU A 213 -8.28 7.87 11.52
C GLU A 213 -8.72 6.63 12.32
N GLY A 214 -7.75 5.86 12.79
CA GLY A 214 -8.02 4.63 13.52
C GLY A 214 -6.76 3.88 13.95
N LYS A 215 -6.96 2.67 14.46
CA LYS A 215 -5.89 1.70 14.75
C LYS A 215 -6.13 0.43 13.95
N PHE A 216 -6.46 0.59 12.67
CA PHE A 216 -6.71 -0.54 11.77
C PHE A 216 -5.42 -1.32 11.62
N SER A 217 -5.54 -2.64 11.62
CA SER A 217 -4.38 -3.53 11.42
C SER A 217 -4.44 -4.29 10.12
N ASN A 218 -5.61 -4.29 9.48
CA ASN A 218 -5.83 -4.91 8.19
C ASN A 218 -7.04 -4.26 7.50
N TYR A 219 -7.08 -4.39 6.19
CA TYR A 219 -8.26 -4.10 5.40
C TYR A 219 -8.30 -5.00 4.16
N ALA A 220 -9.47 -5.06 3.52
CA ALA A 220 -9.65 -5.71 2.23
C ALA A 220 -10.46 -4.80 1.32
N ILE A 221 -10.29 -4.95 0.01
CA ILE A 221 -11.21 -4.39 -0.96
C ILE A 221 -12.24 -5.47 -1.28
N VAL A 222 -13.53 -5.12 -1.21
CA VAL A 222 -14.63 -6.03 -1.53
C VAL A 222 -15.51 -5.42 -2.59
N SER A 223 -16.09 -6.25 -3.45
CA SER A 223 -17.06 -5.80 -4.45
C SER A 223 -18.35 -6.60 -4.39
N ALA A 224 -19.46 -5.95 -4.71
CA ALA A 224 -20.80 -6.55 -4.81
C ALA A 224 -21.67 -5.68 -5.72
N ASN A 225 -22.34 -6.29 -6.69
CA ASN A 225 -23.18 -5.57 -7.66
C ASN A 225 -22.46 -4.38 -8.32
N GLN A 226 -21.20 -4.58 -8.72
CA GLN A 226 -20.32 -3.58 -9.36
C GLN A 226 -19.87 -2.42 -8.46
N LYS A 227 -20.37 -2.32 -7.22
CA LYS A 227 -19.85 -1.38 -6.23
C LYS A 227 -18.65 -1.97 -5.50
N VAL A 228 -17.75 -1.10 -5.08
CA VAL A 228 -16.52 -1.42 -4.36
C VAL A 228 -16.55 -0.78 -2.98
N TRP A 229 -16.04 -1.49 -1.98
CA TRP A 229 -15.92 -1.02 -0.61
C TRP A 229 -14.56 -1.39 -0.03
N ILE A 230 -14.12 -0.59 0.94
CA ILE A 230 -13.05 -0.95 1.85
C ILE A 230 -13.67 -1.60 3.09
N LEU A 231 -13.20 -2.80 3.41
CA LEU A 231 -13.55 -3.55 4.62
C LEU A 231 -12.40 -3.45 5.62
N SER A 232 -12.63 -2.89 6.80
CA SER A 232 -11.57 -2.65 7.80
C SER A 232 -11.83 -3.29 9.16
N GLU A 233 -10.77 -3.71 9.85
CA GLU A 233 -10.76 -4.29 11.21
C GLU A 233 -9.75 -3.63 12.16
#